data_AF-A0A0E0KXZ4-F1
#
_entry.id   AF-A0A0E0KXZ4-F1
#
_cell.length_a   1.000
_cell.length_b   1.000
_cell.length_c   1.000
_cell.angle_alpha   90.00
_cell.angle_beta   90.00
_cell.angle_gamma   90.00
#
_symmetry.space_group_name_H-M   'P 1'
#
loop_
_entity.id
_entity.type
_entity.pdbx_description
1 polymer ?
#
loop_
_entity_poly.entity_id
_entity_poly.type
_entity_poly.pdbx_seq_one_letter_code
_entity_poly.pdbx_strand_id
1 'polypeptide(L)'
;MGTAAAAAERPKQRRSSHLWKKALLHFSLCFVMGFFTGFAPSSSSSWRAGSGGGGGGQPHHQLAASHVAVNQQVSLVPDAEAAGVGNGAVVDVGDDEEESGPRRMLIVVTTTRSGAGERRRRRGELLRLAHTLRLVRPPVVWVVVEPAADAAATAEVLRGTGVMYRHLAFRPEENFTTADAEAHAQRNAALAHVEKHRLSGVVHFADAAGVYDAHFFDEIRQIESMSTTD
;
A
#
# COMPACT_ATOMS: atom_id res chain seq x y z
N MET A 1 26.12 -69.50 -36.08
CA MET A 1 25.11 -68.85 -36.93
C MET A 1 24.16 -68.14 -35.97
N GLY A 2 24.41 -66.90 -35.57
CA GLY A 2 24.10 -65.64 -36.29
C GLY A 2 22.76 -65.11 -35.73
N THR A 3 22.53 -63.87 -35.33
CA THR A 3 23.23 -62.58 -35.41
C THR A 3 22.66 -61.64 -34.35
N ALA A 4 23.42 -60.59 -34.00
CA ALA A 4 23.04 -59.50 -33.13
C ALA A 4 22.05 -58.49 -33.75
N ALA A 5 21.39 -57.73 -32.87
CA ALA A 5 20.95 -56.32 -32.94
C ALA A 5 20.25 -55.74 -34.20
N ALA A 6 19.10 -55.08 -33.98
CA ALA A 6 18.85 -53.71 -34.49
C ALA A 6 17.58 -53.11 -33.86
N ALA A 7 17.73 -51.90 -33.31
CA ALA A 7 16.64 -50.99 -32.99
C ALA A 7 16.09 -50.35 -34.29
N ALA A 8 14.79 -50.03 -34.32
CA ALA A 8 14.20 -49.19 -35.36
C ALA A 8 13.13 -48.25 -34.77
N GLU A 9 13.56 -47.04 -34.43
CA GLU A 9 13.00 -45.72 -34.77
C GLU A 9 11.46 -45.53 -34.86
N ARG A 10 10.95 -44.55 -34.09
CA ARG A 10 9.63 -43.89 -34.24
C ARG A 10 9.50 -43.14 -35.58
N PRO A 11 8.26 -42.78 -35.99
CA PRO A 11 7.93 -41.34 -36.04
C PRO A 11 6.52 -41.05 -35.48
N LYS A 12 6.38 -40.35 -34.35
CA LYS A 12 6.25 -38.88 -34.17
C LYS A 12 5.17 -38.17 -35.03
N GLN A 13 3.94 -38.23 -34.52
CA GLN A 13 3.03 -37.10 -34.28
C GLN A 13 3.19 -35.87 -35.20
N ARG A 14 2.38 -35.79 -36.25
CA ARG A 14 2.39 -34.67 -37.23
C ARG A 14 1.03 -33.97 -37.39
N ARG A 15 0.28 -33.79 -36.30
CA ARG A 15 -0.99 -33.02 -36.31
C ARG A 15 -1.00 -31.76 -35.42
N SER A 16 -0.06 -31.63 -34.47
CA SER A 16 0.02 -30.47 -33.56
C SER A 16 0.55 -29.18 -34.24
N SER A 17 1.35 -29.32 -35.30
CA SER A 17 2.02 -28.19 -35.96
C SER A 17 1.06 -27.20 -36.63
N HIS A 18 -0.15 -27.60 -37.00
CA HIS A 18 -1.11 -26.71 -37.66
C HIS A 18 -1.89 -25.84 -36.67
N LEU A 19 -2.17 -26.33 -35.46
CA LEU A 19 -2.96 -25.60 -34.47
C LEU A 19 -2.14 -24.48 -33.80
N TRP A 20 -0.88 -24.77 -33.46
CA TRP A 20 0.02 -23.75 -32.91
C TRP A 20 0.40 -22.67 -33.92
N LYS A 21 0.51 -23.00 -35.22
CA LYS A 21 0.71 -22.00 -36.27
C LYS A 21 -0.47 -21.03 -36.38
N LYS A 22 -1.71 -21.51 -36.23
CA LYS A 22 -2.91 -20.65 -36.22
C LYS A 22 -2.94 -19.75 -34.99
N ALA A 23 -2.59 -20.28 -33.81
CA ALA A 23 -2.50 -19.48 -32.60
C ALA A 23 -1.42 -18.41 -32.71
N LEU A 24 -0.22 -18.75 -33.20
CA LEU A 24 0.87 -17.79 -33.38
C LEU A 24 0.49 -16.66 -34.34
N LEU A 25 -0.19 -16.98 -35.45
CA LEU A 25 -0.68 -16.00 -36.43
C LEU A 25 -1.73 -15.07 -35.81
N HIS A 26 -2.64 -15.59 -34.98
CA HIS A 26 -3.67 -14.78 -34.34
C HIS A 26 -3.08 -13.88 -33.25
N PHE A 27 -2.14 -14.39 -32.44
CA PHE A 27 -1.44 -13.58 -31.44
C PHE A 27 -0.57 -12.50 -32.11
N SER A 28 0.13 -12.82 -33.20
CA SER A 28 0.92 -11.82 -33.93
C SER A 28 0.04 -10.76 -34.60
N LEU A 29 -1.10 -11.14 -35.18
CA LEU A 29 -2.05 -10.20 -35.76
C LEU A 29 -2.63 -9.24 -34.70
N CYS A 30 -3.06 -9.75 -33.55
CA CYS A 30 -3.53 -8.91 -32.44
C CYS A 30 -2.42 -7.97 -31.92
N PHE A 31 -1.18 -8.46 -31.83
CA PHE A 31 -0.05 -7.64 -31.40
C PHE A 31 0.25 -6.50 -32.38
N VAL A 32 0.28 -6.78 -33.69
CA VAL A 32 0.50 -5.76 -34.72
C VAL A 32 -0.64 -4.75 -34.74
N MET A 33 -1.90 -5.21 -34.66
CA MET A 33 -3.05 -4.32 -34.60
C MET A 33 -2.95 -3.40 -33.38
N GLY A 34 -2.70 -3.95 -32.18
CA GLY A 34 -2.51 -3.21 -30.93
C GLY A 34 -1.32 -2.24 -30.96
N PHE A 35 -0.20 -2.63 -31.56
CA PHE A 35 1.00 -1.80 -31.68
C PHE A 35 0.74 -0.54 -32.52
N PHE A 36 -0.02 -0.66 -33.62
CA PHE A 36 -0.38 0.49 -34.44
C PHE A 36 -1.47 1.37 -33.81
N THR A 37 -2.43 0.81 -33.04
CA THR A 37 -3.37 1.67 -32.28
C THR A 37 -2.71 2.37 -31.08
N GLY A 38 -1.59 1.85 -30.56
CA GLY A 38 -0.86 2.46 -29.45
C GLY A 38 -0.05 3.71 -29.82
N PHE A 39 0.14 3.97 -31.11
CA PHE A 39 0.88 5.11 -31.66
C PHE A 39 0.02 6.09 -32.49
N ALA A 40 -1.31 5.91 -32.52
CA ALA A 40 -2.17 6.94 -33.08
C ALA A 40 -2.19 8.15 -32.10
N PRO A 41 -1.74 9.35 -32.50
CA PRO A 41 -2.09 10.54 -31.74
C PRO A 41 -3.61 10.67 -31.79
N SER A 42 -4.28 10.76 -30.65
CA SER A 42 -5.66 11.26 -30.65
C SER A 42 -5.64 12.68 -31.21
N SER A 43 -5.85 12.79 -32.52
CA SER A 43 -6.10 14.04 -33.20
C SER A 43 -7.44 14.54 -32.66
N SER A 44 -7.39 15.61 -31.86
CA SER A 44 -8.57 16.36 -31.46
C SER A 44 -9.16 17.02 -32.70
N SER A 45 -10.11 16.37 -33.37
CA SER A 45 -10.92 17.04 -34.38
C SER A 45 -11.98 17.89 -33.66
N SER A 46 -11.69 19.17 -33.44
CA SER A 46 -12.71 20.17 -33.12
C SER A 46 -13.58 20.38 -34.35
N TRP A 47 -14.78 19.80 -34.33
CA TRP A 47 -15.82 20.08 -35.31
C TRP A 47 -16.66 21.24 -34.77
N ARG A 48 -16.27 22.47 -35.13
CA ARG A 48 -17.19 23.62 -35.11
C ARG A 48 -17.83 23.70 -36.49
N ALA A 49 -19.06 23.24 -36.60
CA ALA A 49 -19.98 23.69 -37.64
C ALA A 49 -20.78 24.86 -37.06
N GLY A 50 -20.69 26.02 -37.72
CA GLY A 50 -21.42 27.22 -37.36
C GLY A 50 -22.85 27.19 -37.86
N SER A 51 -23.80 27.42 -36.94
CA SER A 51 -24.96 28.30 -37.10
C SER A 51 -25.51 28.48 -35.68
N GLY A 52 -25.23 29.59 -35.00
CA GLY A 52 -26.05 30.79 -35.12
C GLY A 52 -27.07 30.81 -33.98
N GLY A 53 -26.82 31.63 -32.94
CA GLY A 53 -27.85 32.04 -31.98
C GLY A 53 -27.48 31.89 -30.49
N GLY A 54 -27.01 33.01 -29.91
CA GLY A 54 -27.46 33.46 -28.58
C GLY A 54 -26.82 32.86 -27.32
N GLY A 55 -26.14 33.72 -26.56
CA GLY A 55 -26.25 33.72 -25.10
C GLY A 55 -25.05 33.20 -24.30
N GLY A 56 -24.19 34.15 -23.89
CA GLY A 56 -23.72 34.33 -22.50
C GLY A 56 -23.03 33.18 -21.75
N GLY A 57 -21.77 33.43 -21.35
CA GLY A 57 -21.20 32.82 -20.15
C GLY A 57 -19.77 32.31 -20.31
N GLN A 58 -18.78 33.13 -19.95
CA GLN A 58 -17.49 32.60 -19.49
C GLN A 58 -17.69 31.88 -18.16
N PRO A 59 -16.84 30.89 -17.84
CA PRO A 59 -15.93 31.15 -16.74
C PRO A 59 -14.50 30.65 -17.00
N HIS A 60 -13.57 31.47 -16.51
CA HIS A 60 -12.20 31.12 -16.18
C HIS A 60 -12.16 30.02 -15.12
N HIS A 61 -11.20 29.09 -15.21
CA HIS A 61 -10.37 28.73 -14.05
C HIS A 61 -9.09 28.02 -14.51
N GLN A 62 -8.02 28.82 -14.51
CA GLN A 62 -6.64 28.38 -14.66
C GLN A 62 -6.10 28.04 -13.27
N LEU A 63 -5.34 26.96 -13.18
CA LEU A 63 -4.62 26.54 -11.98
C LEU A 63 -3.60 27.62 -11.56
N ALA A 64 -3.50 27.90 -10.26
CA ALA A 64 -2.38 28.64 -9.69
C ALA A 64 -2.01 28.07 -8.32
N ALA A 65 -0.70 27.91 -8.13
CA ALA A 65 -0.03 27.22 -7.05
C ALA A 65 -0.26 27.84 -5.67
N SER A 66 -0.32 26.96 -4.66
CA SER A 66 -0.21 27.33 -3.24
C SER A 66 1.16 27.93 -2.95
N HIS A 67 1.17 29.18 -2.49
CA HIS A 67 2.29 29.76 -1.75
C HIS A 67 1.85 30.11 -0.34
N VAL A 68 2.60 29.59 0.61
CA VAL A 68 2.54 29.83 2.05
C VAL A 68 2.93 31.28 2.34
N ALA A 69 2.11 32.00 3.11
CA ALA A 69 2.50 33.24 3.76
C ALA A 69 1.98 33.28 5.20
N VAL A 70 2.94 33.33 6.12
CA VAL A 70 2.84 33.57 7.56
C VAL A 70 2.24 34.96 7.80
N ASN A 71 1.30 35.10 8.74
CA ASN A 71 0.93 36.42 9.25
C ASN A 71 1.05 36.50 10.77
N GLN A 72 1.76 37.54 11.21
CA GLN A 72 2.20 37.84 12.55
C GLN A 72 1.31 38.97 13.12
N GLN A 73 0.99 38.85 14.40
CA GLN A 73 0.05 39.64 15.20
C GLN A 73 0.36 41.15 15.23
N VAL A 74 -0.66 42.02 15.35
CA VAL A 74 -0.71 43.14 16.33
C VAL A 74 -2.18 43.50 16.65
N SER A 75 -2.43 43.61 17.95
CA SER A 75 -3.63 44.03 18.70
C SER A 75 -3.98 45.51 18.53
N LEU A 76 -5.29 45.85 18.45
CA LEU A 76 -5.87 47.09 18.99
C LEU A 76 -7.40 46.92 19.24
N VAL A 77 -7.81 47.05 20.50
CA VAL A 77 -9.18 47.24 21.05
C VAL A 77 -9.09 48.57 21.85
N PRO A 78 -10.06 49.52 21.88
CA PRO A 78 -11.44 49.37 22.43
C PRO A 78 -12.51 50.24 21.69
N ASP A 79 -13.80 50.40 22.03
CA ASP A 79 -14.69 50.07 23.16
C ASP A 79 -16.17 50.22 22.70
N ALA A 80 -17.10 49.73 23.53
CA ALA A 80 -18.51 50.13 23.73
C ALA A 80 -19.68 49.62 22.84
N GLU A 81 -20.43 48.69 23.46
CA GLU A 81 -21.89 48.73 23.78
C GLU A 81 -22.94 48.86 22.64
N ALA A 82 -23.67 47.76 22.39
CA ALA A 82 -25.13 47.80 22.23
C ALA A 82 -25.77 46.42 22.46
N ALA A 83 -26.67 46.36 23.43
CA ALA A 83 -27.47 45.21 23.82
C ALA A 83 -28.43 44.73 22.71
N GLY A 84 -28.56 43.41 22.58
CA GLY A 84 -29.57 42.76 21.73
C GLY A 84 -29.87 41.36 22.24
N VAL A 85 -30.93 41.26 23.05
CA VAL A 85 -31.50 40.01 23.56
C VAL A 85 -31.98 39.14 22.40
N GLY A 86 -31.53 37.89 22.35
CA GLY A 86 -32.02 36.88 21.42
C GLY A 86 -31.94 35.49 22.02
N ASN A 87 -33.05 35.01 22.58
CA ASN A 87 -33.23 33.61 22.95
C ASN A 87 -33.15 32.75 21.68
N GLY A 88 -32.09 31.95 21.56
CA GLY A 88 -31.94 30.90 20.57
C GLY A 88 -31.54 29.61 21.25
N ALA A 89 -32.51 28.71 21.43
CA ALA A 89 -32.29 27.38 21.96
C ALA A 89 -31.62 26.49 20.89
N VAL A 90 -30.56 25.80 21.31
CA VAL A 90 -30.03 24.50 20.86
C VAL A 90 -29.73 24.30 19.37
N VAL A 91 -28.46 24.08 19.05
CA VAL A 91 -27.94 22.73 18.79
C VAL A 91 -26.49 22.71 19.28
N ASP A 92 -26.26 22.00 20.38
CA ASP A 92 -24.93 21.48 20.71
C ASP A 92 -24.63 20.43 19.63
N VAL A 93 -24.03 20.88 18.51
CA VAL A 93 -23.27 19.97 17.69
C VAL A 93 -22.08 19.68 18.56
N GLY A 94 -22.16 18.56 19.29
CA GLY A 94 -21.01 18.00 19.95
C GLY A 94 -19.92 17.92 18.91
N ASP A 95 -19.00 18.87 18.96
CA ASP A 95 -17.62 18.56 18.66
C ASP A 95 -17.38 17.37 19.60
N ASP A 96 -17.38 16.16 19.04
CA ASP A 96 -16.74 15.03 19.69
C ASP A 96 -15.37 15.59 20.05
N GLU A 97 -15.21 15.97 21.32
CA GLU A 97 -13.94 16.39 21.86
C GLU A 97 -13.06 15.16 21.66
N GLU A 98 -12.37 15.13 20.49
CA GLU A 98 -11.42 14.10 20.15
C GLU A 98 -10.54 14.03 21.38
N GLU A 99 -10.63 12.92 22.09
CA GLU A 99 -9.90 12.61 23.30
C GLU A 99 -8.45 13.04 23.08
N SER A 100 -8.13 14.27 23.53
CA SER A 100 -6.93 15.01 23.13
C SER A 100 -5.79 14.61 24.06
N GLY A 101 -5.70 13.30 24.28
CA GLY A 101 -4.57 12.65 24.92
C GLY A 101 -3.53 12.29 23.86
N PRO A 102 -2.23 12.32 24.19
CA PRO A 102 -1.20 11.84 23.28
C PRO A 102 -1.43 10.37 22.94
N ARG A 103 -1.77 10.10 21.67
CA ARG A 103 -2.02 8.73 21.18
C ARG A 103 -0.76 7.88 21.29
N ARG A 104 -0.90 6.68 21.86
CA ARG A 104 0.19 5.70 21.92
C ARG A 104 0.64 5.29 20.52
N MET A 105 1.95 5.15 20.32
CA MET A 105 2.52 4.66 19.07
C MET A 105 2.03 3.24 18.79
N LEU A 106 1.60 2.99 17.56
CA LEU A 106 1.31 1.65 17.09
C LEU A 106 2.51 1.12 16.30
N ILE A 107 3.02 -0.03 16.73
CA ILE A 107 4.13 -0.74 16.11
C ILE A 107 3.55 -1.99 15.45
N VAL A 108 3.39 -1.94 14.13
CA VAL A 108 2.89 -3.09 13.37
C VAL A 108 4.07 -3.92 12.92
N VAL A 109 4.12 -5.19 13.31
CA VAL A 109 5.18 -6.12 12.92
C VAL A 109 4.64 -7.09 11.88
N THR A 110 5.27 -7.15 10.72
CA THR A 110 4.92 -8.09 9.64
C THR A 110 6.12 -8.92 9.25
N THR A 111 5.97 -10.24 9.34
CA THR A 111 6.96 -11.22 8.92
C THR A 111 6.61 -11.74 7.54
N THR A 112 7.62 -12.01 6.70
CA THR A 112 7.41 -12.65 5.39
C THR A 112 8.30 -13.87 5.26
N ARG A 113 7.98 -14.77 4.34
CA ARG A 113 8.73 -16.01 4.11
C ARG A 113 9.20 -16.07 2.67
N SER A 114 10.34 -16.72 2.43
CA SER A 114 10.82 -16.98 1.07
C SER A 114 10.08 -18.16 0.44
N GLY A 115 9.77 -18.06 -0.85
CA GLY A 115 9.11 -19.12 -1.60
C GLY A 115 9.11 -18.87 -3.10
N ALA A 116 9.27 -19.93 -3.89
CA ALA A 116 9.21 -19.84 -5.35
C ALA A 116 7.81 -19.37 -5.78
N GLY A 117 7.75 -18.22 -6.47
CA GLY A 117 6.48 -17.63 -6.92
C GLY A 117 5.76 -16.74 -5.90
N GLU A 118 6.21 -16.68 -4.64
CA GLU A 118 5.54 -15.90 -3.59
C GLU A 118 5.81 -14.40 -3.69
N ARG A 119 6.87 -13.97 -4.41
CA ARG A 119 7.28 -12.56 -4.53
C ARG A 119 6.17 -11.64 -5.04
N ARG A 120 5.39 -12.07 -6.05
CA ARG A 120 4.30 -11.24 -6.62
C ARG A 120 3.13 -11.12 -5.65
N ARG A 121 2.77 -12.23 -4.99
CA ARG A 121 1.72 -12.29 -3.98
C ARG A 121 2.08 -11.41 -2.79
N ARG A 122 3.29 -11.59 -2.23
CA ARG A 122 3.84 -10.79 -1.12
C ARG A 122 3.83 -9.30 -1.44
N ARG A 123 4.24 -8.90 -2.65
CA ARG A 123 4.18 -7.50 -3.08
C ARG A 123 2.76 -6.94 -2.99
N GLY A 124 1.75 -7.67 -3.47
CA GLY A 124 0.36 -7.24 -3.39
C GLY A 124 -0.15 -7.13 -1.96
N GLU A 125 0.20 -8.12 -1.13
CA GLU A 125 -0.16 -8.18 0.30
C GLU A 125 0.43 -7.02 1.10
N LEU A 126 1.73 -6.76 0.93
CA LEU A 126 2.42 -5.63 1.57
C LEU A 126 1.83 -4.29 1.12
N LEU A 127 1.52 -4.11 -0.16
CA LEU A 127 0.89 -2.87 -0.63
C LEU A 127 -0.51 -2.69 -0.04
N ARG A 128 -1.32 -3.76 0.02
CA ARG A 128 -2.65 -3.69 0.60
C ARG A 128 -2.57 -3.29 2.07
N LEU A 129 -1.71 -3.96 2.85
CA LEU A 129 -1.50 -3.61 4.26
C LEU A 129 -1.00 -2.17 4.40
N ALA A 130 -0.04 -1.75 3.58
CA ALA A 130 0.47 -0.38 3.62
C ALA A 130 -0.62 0.66 3.34
N HIS A 131 -1.51 0.41 2.38
CA HIS A 131 -2.65 1.28 2.11
C HIS A 131 -3.61 1.36 3.29
N THR A 132 -3.88 0.26 3.99
CA THR A 132 -4.65 0.30 5.25
C THR A 132 -3.92 1.13 6.31
N LEU A 133 -2.62 0.89 6.52
CA LEU A 133 -1.84 1.60 7.54
C LEU A 133 -1.74 3.11 7.31
N ARG A 134 -1.85 3.58 6.07
CA ARG A 134 -1.92 5.02 5.75
C ARG A 134 -3.19 5.70 6.23
N LEU A 135 -4.27 4.95 6.42
CA LEU A 135 -5.54 5.46 6.92
C LEU A 135 -5.56 5.49 8.45
N VAL A 136 -4.68 4.75 9.10
CA VAL A 136 -4.58 4.71 10.54
C VAL A 136 -3.98 6.02 11.06
N ARG A 137 -4.61 6.61 12.08
CA ARG A 137 -4.14 7.85 12.69
C ARG A 137 -2.71 7.70 13.23
N PRO A 138 -1.80 8.65 12.97
CA PRO A 138 -0.44 8.61 13.52
C PRO A 138 -0.46 8.71 15.07
N PRO A 139 0.59 8.23 15.77
CA PRO A 139 1.85 7.69 15.23
C PRO A 139 1.80 6.18 14.92
N VAL A 140 2.29 5.80 13.73
CA VAL A 140 2.42 4.40 13.25
C VAL A 140 3.85 4.15 12.79
N VAL A 141 4.44 3.03 13.20
CA VAL A 141 5.69 2.49 12.64
C VAL A 141 5.46 1.06 12.18
N TRP A 142 5.76 0.79 10.91
CA TRP A 142 5.65 -0.55 10.34
C TRP A 142 7.01 -1.25 10.31
N VAL A 143 7.17 -2.29 11.12
CA VAL A 143 8.37 -3.12 11.15
C VAL A 143 8.16 -4.32 10.23
N VAL A 144 8.87 -4.36 9.12
CA VAL A 144 8.82 -5.48 8.17
C VAL A 144 10.09 -6.31 8.35
N VAL A 145 9.89 -7.59 8.68
CA VAL A 145 10.97 -8.57 8.84
C VAL A 145 10.86 -9.61 7.74
N GLU A 146 11.97 -9.90 7.09
CA GLU A 146 11.98 -10.85 5.99
C GLU A 146 13.34 -11.51 5.79
N PRO A 147 13.40 -12.66 5.10
CA PRO A 147 14.65 -13.29 4.75
C PRO A 147 15.55 -12.34 3.96
N ALA A 148 16.84 -12.30 4.30
CA ALA A 148 17.79 -11.38 3.69
C ALA A 148 17.92 -11.53 2.16
N ALA A 149 17.57 -12.69 1.60
CA ALA A 149 17.52 -12.92 0.16
C ALA A 149 16.45 -12.10 -0.55
N ASP A 150 15.35 -11.77 0.15
CA ASP A 150 14.19 -11.05 -0.39
C ASP A 150 14.23 -9.53 -0.10
N ALA A 151 15.02 -9.13 0.90
CA ALA A 151 15.10 -7.77 1.44
C ALA A 151 15.22 -6.66 0.36
N ALA A 152 16.05 -6.85 -0.67
CA ALA A 152 16.22 -5.83 -1.71
C ALA A 152 14.92 -5.55 -2.49
N ALA A 153 14.17 -6.61 -2.81
CA ALA A 153 12.92 -6.51 -3.56
C ALA A 153 11.82 -5.88 -2.71
N THR A 154 11.72 -6.23 -1.44
CA THR A 154 10.70 -5.66 -0.56
C THR A 154 11.02 -4.22 -0.18
N ALA A 155 12.30 -3.87 0.00
CA ALA A 155 12.71 -2.48 0.23
C ALA A 155 12.24 -1.55 -0.89
N GLU A 156 12.23 -2.02 -2.14
CA GLU A 156 11.68 -1.27 -3.28
C GLU A 156 10.18 -1.00 -3.12
N VAL A 157 9.42 -2.01 -2.67
CA VAL A 157 7.98 -1.87 -2.41
C VAL A 157 7.73 -0.88 -1.28
N LEU A 158 8.44 -1.02 -0.15
CA LEU A 158 8.23 -0.21 1.05
C LEU A 158 8.51 1.28 0.82
N ARG A 159 9.56 1.63 0.06
CA ARG A 159 9.90 3.02 -0.28
C ARG A 159 8.75 3.77 -0.95
N GLY A 160 7.92 3.08 -1.74
CA GLY A 160 6.79 3.68 -2.46
C GLY A 160 5.50 3.80 -1.65
N THR A 161 5.47 3.31 -0.41
CA THR A 161 4.22 3.24 0.37
C THR A 161 3.85 4.56 1.04
N GLY A 162 4.84 5.34 1.48
CA GLY A 162 4.62 6.53 2.31
C GLY A 162 4.30 6.22 3.78
N VAL A 163 4.37 4.95 4.20
CA VAL A 163 4.25 4.55 5.61
C VAL A 163 5.64 4.62 6.25
N MET A 164 5.74 5.15 7.47
CA MET A 164 7.00 5.10 8.23
C MET A 164 7.33 3.63 8.53
N TYR A 165 8.46 3.15 8.03
CA TYR A 165 8.83 1.74 8.18
C TYR A 165 10.24 1.54 8.72
N ARG A 166 10.44 0.40 9.39
CA ARG A 166 11.74 -0.18 9.72
C ARG A 166 11.81 -1.53 9.04
N HIS A 167 12.81 -1.73 8.20
CA HIS A 167 12.94 -2.95 7.41
C HIS A 167 14.15 -3.75 7.90
N LEU A 168 13.91 -5.00 8.32
CA LEU A 168 14.89 -5.88 8.94
C LEU A 168 15.14 -7.11 8.06
N ALA A 169 16.37 -7.21 7.54
CA ALA A 169 16.82 -8.38 6.81
C ALA A 169 17.23 -9.48 7.79
N PHE A 170 16.37 -10.47 7.96
CA PHE A 170 16.55 -11.62 8.82
C PHE A 170 17.46 -12.65 8.16
N ARG A 171 18.52 -13.03 8.87
CA ARG A 171 19.43 -14.11 8.46
C ARG A 171 19.36 -15.19 9.54
N PRO A 172 18.77 -16.36 9.23
CA PRO A 172 18.84 -17.51 10.12
C PRO A 172 20.30 -17.90 10.36
N GLU A 173 20.66 -18.21 11.60
CA GLU A 173 21.92 -18.89 11.89
C GLU A 173 21.84 -20.37 11.50
N GLU A 174 20.65 -20.95 11.62
CA GLU A 174 20.33 -22.33 11.31
C GLU A 174 19.12 -22.42 10.38
N ASN A 175 19.00 -23.53 9.63
CA ASN A 175 17.83 -23.76 8.80
C ASN A 175 16.62 -24.11 9.66
N PHE A 176 15.50 -23.42 9.44
CA PHE A 176 14.24 -23.74 10.10
C PHE A 176 13.60 -25.01 9.52
N THR A 177 13.03 -25.83 10.38
CA THR A 177 12.30 -27.05 10.00
C THR A 177 10.87 -26.77 9.53
N THR A 178 10.27 -25.66 9.99
CA THR A 178 8.90 -25.27 9.64
C THR A 178 8.80 -23.77 9.37
N ALA A 179 7.80 -23.38 8.57
CA ALA A 179 7.52 -21.97 8.30
C ALA A 179 7.09 -21.21 9.56
N ASP A 180 6.40 -21.88 10.50
CA ASP A 180 5.96 -21.27 11.75
C ASP A 180 7.14 -20.97 12.68
N ALA A 181 8.14 -21.87 12.74
CA ALA A 181 9.36 -21.64 13.50
C ALA A 181 10.15 -20.45 12.96
N GLU A 182 10.27 -20.34 11.63
CA GLU A 182 10.89 -19.19 10.97
C GLU A 182 10.13 -17.89 11.30
N ALA A 183 8.80 -17.90 11.16
CA ALA A 183 7.98 -16.74 11.47
C ALA A 183 8.12 -16.32 12.95
N HIS A 184 8.18 -17.28 13.87
CA HIS A 184 8.39 -16.99 15.29
C HIS A 184 9.76 -16.35 15.55
N ALA A 185 10.82 -16.88 14.94
CA ALA A 185 12.16 -16.28 15.05
C ALA A 185 12.22 -14.87 14.46
N GLN A 186 11.54 -14.61 13.34
CA GLN A 186 11.42 -13.28 12.76
C GLN A 186 10.65 -12.32 13.69
N ARG A 187 9.56 -12.76 14.33
CA ARG A 187 8.83 -11.96 15.32
C ARG A 187 9.72 -11.61 16.52
N ASN A 188 10.50 -12.56 17.02
CA ASN A 188 11.43 -12.32 18.12
C ASN A 188 12.54 -11.34 17.72
N ALA A 189 13.05 -11.42 16.48
CA ALA A 189 14.00 -10.44 15.96
C ALA A 189 13.39 -9.03 15.87
N ALA A 190 12.10 -8.91 15.52
CA ALA A 190 11.39 -7.64 15.55
C ALA A 190 11.27 -7.08 16.98
N LEU A 191 10.94 -7.93 17.95
CA LEU A 191 10.85 -7.54 19.37
C LEU A 191 12.20 -7.06 19.91
N ALA A 192 13.28 -7.80 19.65
CA ALA A 192 14.63 -7.39 20.03
C ALA A 192 15.01 -6.03 19.41
N HIS A 193 14.56 -5.77 18.17
CA HIS A 193 14.77 -4.47 17.52
C HIS A 193 13.97 -3.35 18.18
N VAL A 194 12.70 -3.60 18.53
CA VAL A 194 11.83 -2.67 19.26
C VAL A 194 12.43 -2.31 20.61
N GLU A 195 12.88 -3.30 21.37
CA GLU A 195 13.51 -3.14 22.68
C GLU A 195 14.82 -2.35 22.57
N LYS A 196 15.72 -2.78 21.67
CA LYS A 196 17.02 -2.11 21.44
C LYS A 196 16.88 -0.63 21.12
N HIS A 197 15.85 -0.25 20.37
CA HIS A 197 15.62 1.15 19.96
C HIS A 197 14.60 1.87 20.86
N ARG A 198 14.15 1.24 21.96
CA ARG A 198 13.20 1.80 22.92
C ARG A 198 11.94 2.36 22.26
N LEU A 199 11.39 1.64 21.28
CA LEU A 199 10.14 2.03 20.65
C LEU A 199 8.99 1.73 21.63
N SER A 200 8.54 2.75 22.35
CA SER A 200 7.44 2.65 23.30
C SER A 200 6.10 2.78 22.58
N GLY A 201 5.23 1.77 22.72
CA GLY A 201 3.95 1.72 22.04
C GLY A 201 3.27 0.36 22.17
N VAL A 202 2.14 0.20 21.49
CA VAL A 202 1.43 -1.07 21.35
C VAL A 202 1.99 -1.83 20.15
N VAL A 203 2.40 -3.08 20.36
CA VAL A 203 2.91 -3.95 19.30
C VAL A 203 1.80 -4.87 18.79
N HIS A 204 1.60 -4.92 17.47
CA HIS A 204 0.67 -5.86 16.83
C HIS A 204 1.38 -6.67 15.75
N PHE A 205 1.30 -8.00 15.84
CA PHE A 205 1.82 -8.91 14.81
C PHE A 205 0.79 -9.10 13.70
N ALA A 206 0.95 -8.36 12.60
CA ALA A 206 0.08 -8.43 11.43
C ALA A 206 0.62 -9.40 10.37
N ASP A 207 -0.24 -10.28 9.88
CA ASP A 207 0.02 -11.06 8.67
C ASP A 207 -0.17 -10.14 7.44
N ALA A 208 0.77 -10.16 6.50
CA ALA A 208 0.64 -9.41 5.24
C ALA A 208 -0.61 -9.85 4.45
N ALA A 209 -0.99 -11.12 4.54
CA ALA A 209 -2.18 -11.67 3.90
C ALA A 209 -3.48 -11.37 4.67
N GLY A 210 -3.38 -10.83 5.89
CA GLY A 210 -4.51 -10.43 6.72
C GLY A 210 -5.34 -9.31 6.11
N VAL A 211 -6.63 -9.28 6.45
CA VAL A 211 -7.55 -8.20 6.11
C VAL A 211 -7.82 -7.42 7.38
N TYR A 212 -7.51 -6.12 7.34
CA TYR A 212 -7.67 -5.21 8.47
C TYR A 212 -8.45 -4.00 8.01
N ASP A 213 -9.37 -3.53 8.84
CA ASP A 213 -9.93 -2.19 8.74
C ASP A 213 -9.10 -1.20 9.58
N ALA A 214 -9.32 0.10 9.38
CA ALA A 214 -8.58 1.12 10.12
C ALA A 214 -9.01 1.21 11.60
N HIS A 215 -10.27 0.92 11.90
CA HIS A 215 -10.85 1.01 13.24
C HIS A 215 -10.25 0.00 14.21
N PHE A 216 -9.95 -1.22 13.73
CA PHE A 216 -9.22 -2.24 14.47
C PHE A 216 -7.92 -1.69 15.08
N PHE A 217 -7.20 -0.85 14.32
CA PHE A 217 -5.96 -0.24 14.79
C PHE A 217 -6.17 0.91 15.79
N ASP A 218 -7.34 1.52 15.82
CA ASP A 218 -7.72 2.47 16.86
C ASP A 218 -8.07 1.71 18.16
N GLU A 219 -8.82 0.60 18.07
CA GLU A 219 -9.20 -0.22 19.23
C GLU A 219 -7.98 -0.80 19.95
N ILE A 220 -7.06 -1.45 19.22
CA ILE A 220 -5.92 -2.12 19.87
C ILE A 220 -4.96 -1.12 20.55
N ARG A 221 -4.96 0.16 20.17
CA ARG A 221 -4.15 1.19 20.84
C ARG A 221 -4.62 1.48 22.26
N GLN A 222 -5.90 1.22 22.54
CA GLN A 222 -6.50 1.48 23.85
C GLN A 222 -6.08 0.41 24.88
N ILE A 223 -5.60 -0.76 24.43
CA ILE A 223 -5.17 -1.85 25.31
C ILE A 223 -4.12 -1.33 26.30
N GLU A 224 -4.44 -1.38 27.58
CA GLU A 224 -3.52 -1.04 28.66
C GLU A 224 -2.36 -2.04 28.72
N SER A 225 -1.19 -1.58 29.15
CA SER A 225 -0.04 -2.46 29.34
C SER A 225 -0.42 -3.53 30.36
N MET A 226 -0.48 -4.78 29.92
CA MET A 226 -0.59 -5.91 30.82
C MET A 226 0.77 -6.07 31.51
N SER A 227 0.98 -5.30 32.59
CA SER A 227 2.12 -5.50 33.47
C SER A 227 1.88 -6.78 34.24
N THR A 228 2.56 -7.86 33.87
CA THR A 228 2.81 -8.96 34.79
C THR A 228 3.72 -8.42 35.89
N THR A 229 3.11 -7.93 36.96
CA THR A 229 3.81 -7.63 38.21
C THR A 229 4.18 -8.98 38.82
N ASP A 230 5.47 -9.33 38.72
CA ASP A 230 6.09 -10.44 39.46
C ASP A 230 6.16 -10.15 40.97
#